data_AF-A0A0L0N5C8-F1
#
_entry.id   AF-A0A0L0N5C8-F1
#
_cell.length_a   1.000
_cell.length_b   1.000
_cell.length_c   1.000
_cell.angle_alpha   90.00
_cell.angle_beta   90.00
_cell.angle_gamma   90.00
#
_symmetry.space_group_name_H-M   'P 1'
#
loop_
_entity.id
_entity.type
_entity.pdbx_description
1 polymer ?
#
loop_
_entity_poly.entity_id
_entity_poly.type
_entity_poly.pdbx_seq_one_letter_code
_entity_poly.pdbx_strand_id
1 'polypeptide(L)'
;MSSAAGGERSGAGSDDFTLFPRLPAEIRLRIWEMTWPSSRVVEHACRDNPEQPVSDSGSDSEAEEDLSGSHDLAEFDYLRLSGGLSHWLREDFSSRDETVNPLERCADPVALHVCAKSRVHTLHRYTRMHHPQIETSAFYIDPRSDFLWLGYDFESEHVDELRRYYGPQVDTIERVIVEELGLWADSDVDDAIDILDFFGGLRFIRVILENYQFSGDNEAPPTAADYLQITNTLLGRDEPMLQGKNWPVEYTDRKGNVYRHFQGN
;
A
#
# COMPACT_ATOMS: atom_id res chain seq x y z
N MET A 1 64.78 -13.07 -30.41
CA MET A 1 63.81 -14.09 -29.96
C MET A 1 63.74 -13.95 -28.45
N SER A 2 62.66 -13.59 -27.75
CA SER A 2 61.23 -13.49 -28.05
C SER A 2 60.65 -12.46 -27.05
N SER A 3 60.22 -11.29 -27.53
CA SER A 3 58.83 -10.80 -27.55
C SER A 3 58.04 -10.95 -26.25
N ALA A 4 57.88 -9.82 -25.55
CA ALA A 4 56.86 -9.59 -24.53
C ALA A 4 55.50 -9.35 -25.21
N ALA A 5 54.47 -10.10 -24.83
CA ALA A 5 53.10 -9.86 -25.25
C ALA A 5 52.37 -9.12 -24.13
N GLY A 6 52.21 -7.80 -24.30
CA GLY A 6 51.27 -7.00 -23.53
C GLY A 6 49.85 -7.33 -23.98
N GLY A 7 49.06 -7.92 -23.09
CA GLY A 7 47.63 -8.07 -23.28
C GLY A 7 46.94 -6.76 -22.97
N GLU A 8 46.65 -5.97 -24.01
CA GLU A 8 45.68 -4.88 -23.94
C GLU A 8 44.31 -5.49 -23.65
N ARG A 9 43.83 -5.31 -22.41
CA ARG A 9 42.41 -5.47 -22.10
C ARG A 9 41.68 -4.30 -22.74
N SER A 10 41.18 -4.52 -23.95
CA SER A 10 40.14 -3.70 -24.56
C SER A 10 39.00 -3.57 -23.56
N GLY A 11 38.83 -2.37 -22.99
CA GLY A 11 37.65 -2.02 -22.22
C GLY A 11 36.45 -2.25 -23.11
N ALA A 12 35.60 -3.20 -22.73
CA ALA A 12 34.27 -3.31 -23.28
C ALA A 12 33.61 -1.94 -23.03
N GLY A 13 33.42 -1.19 -24.12
CA GLY A 13 32.63 0.03 -24.08
C GLY A 13 31.31 -0.32 -23.43
N SER A 14 30.98 0.39 -22.36
CA SER A 14 29.62 0.41 -21.87
C SER A 14 28.74 0.70 -23.09
N ASP A 15 27.88 -0.25 -23.47
CA ASP A 15 26.88 -0.07 -24.51
C ASP A 15 25.93 1.03 -24.06
N ASP A 16 26.37 2.27 -24.24
CA ASP A 16 25.60 3.45 -23.92
C ASP A 16 24.42 3.44 -24.87
N PHE A 17 23.21 3.43 -24.32
CA PHE A 17 21.98 3.28 -25.08
C PHE A 17 21.65 4.60 -25.79
N THR A 18 22.50 4.97 -26.76
CA THR A 18 22.56 6.27 -27.46
C THR A 18 21.34 6.58 -28.31
N LEU A 19 20.47 5.59 -28.54
CA LEU A 19 19.26 5.74 -29.34
C LEU A 19 18.10 6.36 -28.55
N PHE A 20 18.06 6.20 -27.21
CA PHE A 20 16.93 6.67 -26.42
C PHE A 20 16.69 8.18 -26.56
N PRO A 21 17.72 9.06 -26.45
CA PRO A 21 17.51 10.50 -26.61
C PRO A 21 17.02 10.92 -28.00
N ARG A 22 17.19 10.06 -29.01
CA ARG A 22 16.76 10.32 -30.41
C ARG A 22 15.30 9.95 -30.66
N LEU A 23 14.66 9.23 -29.75
CA LEU A 23 13.25 8.91 -29.84
C LEU A 23 12.39 10.19 -29.67
N PRO A 24 11.23 10.27 -30.35
CA PRO A 24 10.25 11.31 -30.10
C PRO A 24 9.90 11.41 -28.61
N ALA A 25 9.56 12.62 -28.14
CA ALA A 25 9.33 12.85 -26.72
C ALA A 25 8.25 11.95 -26.16
N GLU A 26 7.16 11.77 -26.90
CA GLU A 26 6.00 10.95 -26.57
C GLU A 26 6.39 9.49 -26.34
N ILE A 27 7.29 8.96 -27.17
CA ILE A 27 7.79 7.58 -27.04
C ILE A 27 8.66 7.44 -25.80
N ARG A 28 9.53 8.43 -25.52
CA ARG A 28 10.36 8.42 -24.30
C ARG A 28 9.51 8.45 -23.04
N LEU A 29 8.46 9.28 -23.00
CA LEU A 29 7.53 9.35 -21.86
C LEU A 29 6.83 8.01 -21.65
N ARG A 30 6.28 7.41 -22.71
CA ARG A 30 5.64 6.08 -22.64
C ARG A 30 6.60 4.99 -22.15
N ILE A 31 7.86 5.03 -22.58
CA ILE A 31 8.87 4.07 -22.09
C ILE A 31 9.07 4.23 -20.57
N TRP A 32 9.16 5.45 -20.06
CA TRP A 32 9.27 5.67 -18.62
C TRP A 32 8.02 5.21 -17.87
N GLU A 33 6.83 5.48 -18.40
CA GLU A 33 5.54 5.04 -17.81
C GLU A 33 5.42 3.52 -17.76
N MET A 34 5.91 2.80 -18.78
CA MET A 34 5.95 1.32 -18.77
C MET A 34 6.92 0.74 -17.73
N THR A 35 7.80 1.54 -17.13
CA THR A 35 8.69 1.12 -16.03
C THR A 35 8.13 1.42 -14.64
N TRP A 36 6.96 2.04 -14.56
CA TRP A 36 6.30 2.30 -13.28
C TRP A 36 5.79 0.99 -12.66
N PRO A 37 5.87 0.83 -11.34
CA PRO A 37 5.28 -0.31 -10.64
C PRO A 37 3.78 -0.45 -10.95
N SER A 38 3.26 -1.68 -10.89
CA SER A 38 1.82 -1.92 -10.82
C SER A 38 1.23 -1.35 -9.52
N SER A 39 -0.10 -1.36 -9.37
CA SER A 39 -0.76 -1.01 -8.11
C SER A 39 -0.15 -1.75 -6.92
N ARG A 40 0.18 -0.99 -5.88
CA ARG A 40 0.69 -1.49 -4.61
C ARG A 40 -0.27 -1.17 -3.47
N VAL A 41 -0.06 -1.82 -2.34
CA VAL A 41 -0.76 -1.55 -1.09
C VAL A 41 0.20 -0.86 -0.13
N VAL A 42 -0.29 0.24 0.43
CA VAL A 42 0.27 0.94 1.57
C VAL A 42 -0.49 0.44 2.79
N GLU A 43 0.22 0.07 3.84
CA GLU A 43 -0.35 -0.30 5.13
C GLU A 43 0.00 0.75 6.16
N HIS A 44 -0.91 0.96 7.11
CA HIS A 44 -0.58 1.46 8.43
C HIS A 44 0.18 0.38 9.20
N ALA A 45 1.16 0.83 9.97
CA ALA A 45 2.05 -0.02 10.73
C ALA A 45 2.46 0.73 11.99
N CYS A 46 2.77 -0.05 13.00
CA CYS A 46 3.24 0.47 14.26
C CYS A 46 4.66 -0.02 14.56
N ARG A 47 5.46 0.81 15.20
CA ARG A 47 6.82 0.44 15.60
C ARG A 47 7.13 0.90 17.00
N ASP A 48 7.50 -0.09 17.82
CA ASP A 48 8.25 0.14 19.04
C ASP A 48 9.66 0.62 18.69
N ASN A 49 9.94 1.90 18.95
CA ASN A 49 11.26 2.53 18.91
C ASN A 49 12.06 2.42 17.58
N PRO A 50 12.30 3.54 16.87
CA PRO A 50 13.05 3.56 15.61
C PRO A 50 14.55 3.17 15.73
N GLU A 51 15.12 3.16 16.93
CA GLU A 51 16.56 2.98 17.15
C GLU A 51 17.06 1.53 17.23
N GLN A 52 16.17 0.52 17.26
CA GLN A 52 16.62 -0.88 17.23
C GLN A 52 16.59 -1.45 15.80
N PRO A 53 17.74 -1.72 15.16
CA PRO A 53 17.77 -2.59 14.01
C PRO A 53 17.27 -3.97 14.47
N VAL A 54 16.33 -4.55 13.73
CA VAL A 54 15.87 -5.93 13.90
C VAL A 54 17.08 -6.86 13.92
N SER A 55 17.54 -7.17 15.13
CA SER A 55 18.55 -8.17 15.37
C SER A 55 17.85 -9.51 15.29
N ASP A 56 18.01 -10.17 14.15
CA ASP A 56 17.72 -11.59 13.93
C ASP A 56 18.46 -12.40 15.00
N SER A 57 17.78 -12.65 16.12
CA SER A 57 18.35 -13.28 17.31
C SER A 57 17.50 -14.49 17.66
N GLY A 58 17.76 -15.59 16.95
CA GLY A 58 17.57 -16.90 17.55
C GLY A 58 18.51 -17.01 18.75
N SER A 59 17.97 -16.83 19.96
CA SER A 59 18.68 -17.17 21.19
C SER A 59 17.65 -17.47 22.27
N ASP A 60 17.43 -18.76 22.50
CA ASP A 60 16.75 -19.30 23.68
C ASP A 60 17.50 -18.84 24.94
N SER A 61 16.95 -17.89 25.67
CA SER A 61 17.33 -17.65 27.06
C SER A 61 16.10 -17.35 27.90
N GLU A 62 15.63 -18.40 28.57
CA GLU A 62 14.71 -18.31 29.71
C GLU A 62 15.42 -17.59 30.86
N ALA A 63 15.20 -16.29 30.96
CA ALA A 63 15.48 -15.51 32.15
C ALA A 63 14.27 -14.63 32.44
N GLU A 64 13.41 -15.10 33.34
CA GLU A 64 12.39 -14.27 33.97
C GLU A 64 13.10 -13.19 34.80
N GLU A 65 13.02 -11.94 34.37
CA GLU A 65 13.35 -10.79 35.21
C GLU A 65 12.14 -9.84 35.28
N ASP A 66 11.52 -9.83 36.46
CA ASP A 66 10.61 -8.82 36.97
C ASP A 66 11.26 -7.42 36.90
N LEU A 67 10.90 -6.62 35.90
CA LEU A 67 11.12 -5.16 35.91
C LEU A 67 9.90 -4.43 35.36
N SER A 68 9.01 -4.03 36.28
CA SER A 68 7.91 -3.08 36.09
C SER A 68 8.39 -1.63 35.95
N GLY A 69 9.40 -1.43 35.10
CA GLY A 69 9.75 -0.11 34.58
C GLY A 69 9.15 0.03 33.20
N SER A 70 7.90 0.51 33.12
CA SER A 70 7.30 0.96 31.86
C SER A 70 8.14 2.10 31.31
N HIS A 71 9.19 1.77 30.56
CA HIS A 71 9.72 2.69 29.59
C HIS A 71 8.58 2.94 28.62
N ASP A 72 7.96 4.12 28.69
CA ASP A 72 7.14 4.68 27.64
C ASP A 72 8.00 4.73 26.37
N LEU A 73 8.11 3.60 25.69
CA LEU A 73 8.62 3.56 24.34
C LEU A 73 7.54 4.28 23.54
N ALA A 74 7.88 5.43 22.99
CA ALA A 74 6.98 6.13 22.09
C ALA A 74 6.71 5.20 20.93
N GLU A 75 5.48 4.73 20.87
CA GLU A 75 4.90 4.00 19.78
C GLU A 75 4.64 4.98 18.63
N PHE A 76 5.03 4.61 17.41
CA PHE A 76 4.90 5.50 16.25
C PHE A 76 4.08 4.82 15.15
N ASP A 77 2.95 5.43 14.81
CA ASP A 77 2.19 5.12 13.61
C ASP A 77 2.90 5.62 12.36
N TYR A 78 3.09 4.73 11.39
CA TYR A 78 3.69 5.10 10.12
C TYR A 78 3.08 4.31 8.97
N LEU A 79 3.24 4.87 7.78
CA LEU A 79 2.83 4.24 6.53
C LEU A 79 4.03 3.56 5.88
N ARG A 80 3.79 2.41 5.25
CA ARG A 80 4.79 1.68 4.48
C ARG A 80 4.16 0.94 3.32
N LEU A 81 4.94 0.69 2.27
CA LEU A 81 4.53 -0.20 1.19
C LEU A 81 4.62 -1.66 1.66
N SER A 82 3.54 -2.41 1.48
CA SER A 82 3.45 -3.83 1.87
C SER A 82 3.70 -4.79 0.70
N GLY A 83 3.19 -4.46 -0.49
CA GLY A 83 3.35 -5.32 -1.66
C GLY A 83 2.52 -4.89 -2.86
N GLY A 84 2.65 -5.59 -3.98
CA GLY A 84 1.76 -5.46 -5.12
C GLY A 84 0.35 -5.92 -4.79
N LEU A 85 -0.66 -5.15 -5.22
CA LEU A 85 -2.08 -5.40 -4.94
C LEU A 85 -2.51 -6.83 -5.26
N SER A 86 -2.10 -7.39 -6.40
CA SER A 86 -2.51 -8.74 -6.81
C SER A 86 -1.91 -9.86 -5.96
N HIS A 87 -0.75 -9.62 -5.33
CA HIS A 87 -0.17 -10.55 -4.37
C HIS A 87 -0.88 -10.36 -3.02
N TRP A 88 -1.01 -9.11 -2.58
CA TRP A 88 -1.66 -8.73 -1.33
C TRP A 88 -3.08 -9.31 -1.19
N LEU A 89 -3.92 -9.22 -2.24
CA LEU A 89 -5.28 -9.76 -2.22
C LEU A 89 -5.38 -11.28 -1.99
N ARG A 90 -4.31 -12.03 -2.24
CA ARG A 90 -4.28 -13.50 -2.07
C ARG A 90 -3.90 -13.93 -0.65
N GLU A 91 -3.37 -13.01 0.14
CA GLU A 91 -2.95 -13.29 1.50
C GLU A 91 -4.15 -13.28 2.45
N ASP A 92 -3.95 -13.89 3.61
CA ASP A 92 -4.85 -13.70 4.74
C ASP A 92 -4.43 -12.45 5.51
N PHE A 93 -5.15 -11.35 5.30
CA PHE A 93 -4.90 -10.08 5.98
C PHE A 93 -5.83 -9.83 7.17
N SER A 94 -6.82 -10.69 7.41
CA SER A 94 -7.67 -10.62 8.61
C SER A 94 -6.90 -10.85 9.92
N SER A 95 -5.80 -11.59 9.83
CA SER A 95 -4.88 -11.89 10.93
C SER A 95 -3.60 -11.04 10.91
N ARG A 96 -3.47 -10.10 9.96
CA ARG A 96 -2.30 -9.21 9.89
C ARG A 96 -2.51 -8.04 10.82
N ASP A 97 -1.67 -7.96 11.85
CA ASP A 97 -1.54 -6.77 12.67
C ASP A 97 -0.49 -5.80 12.08
N GLU A 98 -0.46 -4.61 12.66
CA GLU A 98 0.44 -3.50 12.37
C GLU A 98 1.94 -3.77 12.56
N THR A 99 2.30 -4.87 13.24
CA THR A 99 3.69 -5.26 13.51
C THR A 99 4.27 -6.20 12.43
N VAL A 100 3.41 -6.88 11.67
CA VAL A 100 3.81 -7.88 10.65
C VAL A 100 4.71 -7.25 9.59
N ASN A 101 5.74 -7.94 9.11
CA ASN A 101 6.58 -7.40 8.02
C ASN A 101 5.81 -7.22 6.69
N PRO A 102 6.23 -6.27 5.84
CA PRO A 102 5.76 -6.17 4.44
C PRO A 102 5.84 -7.52 3.72
N LEU A 103 4.83 -7.83 2.90
CA LEU A 103 4.80 -9.06 2.11
C LEU A 103 5.97 -9.15 1.13
N GLU A 104 6.31 -8.03 0.52
CA GLU A 104 7.43 -7.94 -0.41
C GLU A 104 8.04 -6.54 -0.45
N ARG A 105 9.31 -6.48 -0.85
CA ARG A 105 9.98 -5.19 -1.04
C ARG A 105 9.45 -4.50 -2.29
N CYS A 106 8.74 -3.40 -2.10
CA CYS A 106 8.33 -2.52 -3.18
C CYS A 106 9.47 -1.57 -3.59
N ALA A 107 9.98 -1.70 -4.81
CA ALA A 107 10.99 -0.78 -5.32
C ALA A 107 10.40 0.58 -5.73
N ASP A 108 11.23 1.61 -5.65
CA ASP A 108 10.93 2.91 -6.25
C ASP A 108 10.79 2.82 -7.77
N PRO A 109 9.96 3.67 -8.41
CA PRO A 109 9.86 3.72 -9.85
C PRO A 109 11.23 3.95 -10.50
N VAL A 110 11.66 3.02 -11.36
CA VAL A 110 12.99 3.05 -12.02
C VAL A 110 13.26 4.39 -12.70
N ALA A 111 12.22 4.98 -13.30
CA ALA A 111 12.28 6.26 -13.99
C ALA A 111 12.75 7.44 -13.09
N LEU A 112 12.72 7.34 -11.76
CA LEU A 112 13.32 8.34 -10.85
C LEU A 112 14.86 8.40 -10.94
N HIS A 113 15.48 7.31 -11.38
CA HIS A 113 16.93 7.13 -11.37
C HIS A 113 17.58 7.19 -12.76
N VAL A 114 16.79 7.21 -13.85
CA VAL A 114 17.32 7.19 -15.23
C VAL A 114 18.00 8.52 -15.60
N CYS A 115 17.26 9.64 -15.59
CA CYS A 115 17.82 10.97 -15.86
C CYS A 115 16.95 12.09 -15.25
N ALA A 116 17.39 13.34 -15.35
CA ALA A 116 16.64 14.48 -14.80
C ALA A 116 15.23 14.60 -15.41
N LYS A 117 15.09 14.38 -16.73
CA LYS A 117 13.79 14.49 -17.43
C LYS A 117 12.81 13.39 -17.00
N SER A 118 13.30 12.16 -16.85
CA SER A 118 12.47 11.04 -16.41
C SER A 118 12.01 11.23 -14.98
N ARG A 119 12.90 11.71 -14.10
CA ARG A 119 12.56 12.03 -12.72
C ARG A 119 11.48 13.08 -12.63
N VAL A 120 11.63 14.20 -13.35
CA VAL A 120 10.61 15.25 -13.38
C VAL A 120 9.27 14.66 -13.86
N HIS A 121 9.25 13.90 -14.96
CA HIS A 121 8.03 13.26 -15.46
C HIS A 121 7.38 12.34 -14.42
N THR A 122 8.14 11.45 -13.79
CA THR A 122 7.63 10.53 -12.77
C THR A 122 7.09 11.27 -11.54
N LEU A 123 7.74 12.35 -11.12
CA LEU A 123 7.27 13.17 -9.99
C LEU A 123 6.03 14.01 -10.30
N HIS A 124 5.55 14.07 -11.55
CA HIS A 124 4.20 14.59 -11.83
C HIS A 124 3.10 13.58 -11.49
N ARG A 125 3.47 12.29 -11.35
CA ARG A 125 2.55 11.18 -11.09
C ARG A 125 2.66 10.66 -9.68
N TYR A 126 3.89 10.52 -9.18
CA TYR A 126 4.21 9.97 -7.88
C TYR A 126 4.47 11.09 -6.88
N THR A 127 3.96 10.91 -5.67
CA THR A 127 4.20 11.80 -4.53
C THR A 127 5.11 11.10 -3.53
N ARG A 128 6.07 11.84 -2.98
CA ARG A 128 6.90 11.32 -1.90
C ARG A 128 6.14 11.44 -0.58
N MET A 129 5.97 10.31 0.09
CA MET A 129 5.52 10.19 1.47
C MET A 129 6.74 10.11 2.38
N HIS A 130 6.76 10.84 3.49
CA HIS A 130 7.88 10.85 4.42
C HIS A 130 7.43 11.06 5.86
N HIS A 131 7.76 10.10 6.73
CA HIS A 131 7.61 10.24 8.17
C HIS A 131 8.73 11.12 8.75
N PRO A 132 8.44 12.19 9.50
CA PRO A 132 9.45 13.15 9.97
C PRO A 132 10.46 12.54 10.97
N GLN A 133 10.09 11.48 11.68
CA GLN A 133 10.91 10.87 12.73
C GLN A 133 11.45 9.48 12.36
N ILE A 134 11.04 8.91 11.23
CA ILE A 134 11.45 7.57 10.80
C ILE A 134 12.02 7.71 9.39
N GLU A 135 13.33 7.92 9.28
CA GLU A 135 14.01 8.18 8.00
C GLU A 135 13.79 7.04 6.99
N THR A 136 13.67 5.80 7.48
CA THR A 136 13.40 4.61 6.65
C THR A 136 11.94 4.52 6.18
N SER A 137 11.01 5.28 6.76
CA SER A 137 9.61 5.39 6.33
C SER A 137 9.48 6.55 5.33
N ALA A 138 10.16 6.39 4.20
CA ALA A 138 10.05 7.27 3.06
C ALA A 138 9.86 6.45 1.79
N PHE A 139 8.81 6.74 1.03
CA PHE A 139 8.48 6.02 -0.19
C PHE A 139 7.76 6.92 -1.18
N TYR A 140 7.68 6.49 -2.44
CA TYR A 140 6.87 7.16 -3.46
C TYR A 140 5.56 6.42 -3.64
N ILE A 141 4.44 7.10 -3.41
CA ILE A 141 3.09 6.61 -3.70
C ILE A 141 2.64 7.13 -5.06
N ASP A 142 1.90 6.30 -5.78
CA ASP A 142 1.06 6.72 -6.89
C ASP A 142 -0.39 6.91 -6.35
N PRO A 143 -0.84 8.15 -6.12
CA PRO A 143 -2.17 8.44 -5.59
C PRO A 143 -3.33 7.77 -6.33
N ARG A 144 -3.20 7.61 -7.65
CA ARG A 144 -4.30 7.13 -8.51
C ARG A 144 -4.19 5.64 -8.82
N SER A 145 -3.19 4.94 -8.29
CA SER A 145 -2.96 3.52 -8.60
C SER A 145 -2.74 2.68 -7.36
N ASP A 146 -2.01 3.21 -6.38
CA ASP A 146 -1.77 2.55 -5.10
C ASP A 146 -2.97 2.73 -4.17
N PHE A 147 -3.10 1.83 -3.20
CA PHE A 147 -4.19 1.79 -2.25
C PHE A 147 -3.66 1.87 -0.83
N LEU A 148 -4.32 2.62 0.04
CA LEU A 148 -4.16 2.49 1.48
C LEU A 148 -5.08 1.37 1.99
N TRP A 149 -4.54 0.39 2.70
CA TRP A 149 -5.31 -0.60 3.45
C TRP A 149 -5.66 -0.04 4.82
N LEU A 150 -6.94 -0.10 5.19
CA LEU A 150 -7.42 0.19 6.55
C LEU A 150 -7.91 -1.13 7.16
N GLY A 151 -7.18 -1.59 8.19
CA GLY A 151 -7.48 -2.81 8.94
C GLY A 151 -8.81 -2.75 9.69
N TYR A 152 -9.23 -3.90 10.23
CA TYR A 152 -10.45 -3.99 11.04
C TYR A 152 -10.35 -3.21 12.36
N ASP A 153 -9.14 -3.01 12.85
CA ASP A 153 -8.75 -2.27 14.05
C ASP A 153 -8.42 -0.79 13.75
N PHE A 154 -8.59 -0.35 12.51
CA PHE A 154 -8.24 1.01 12.12
C PHE A 154 -9.29 2.02 12.61
N GLU A 155 -8.99 2.66 13.75
CA GLU A 155 -9.82 3.69 14.38
C GLU A 155 -9.41 5.14 14.08
N SER A 156 -10.23 6.09 14.52
CA SER A 156 -9.99 7.54 14.36
C SER A 156 -8.69 8.05 14.99
N GLU A 157 -8.22 7.42 16.07
CA GLU A 157 -6.95 7.79 16.74
C GLU A 157 -5.75 7.61 15.80
N HIS A 158 -5.73 6.54 14.99
CA HIS A 158 -4.69 6.33 13.99
C HIS A 158 -4.69 7.43 12.93
N VAL A 159 -5.88 7.94 12.56
CA VAL A 159 -5.98 9.05 11.60
C VAL A 159 -5.38 10.32 12.16
N ASP A 160 -5.64 10.61 13.43
CA ASP A 160 -5.08 11.78 14.12
C ASP A 160 -3.54 11.71 14.19
N GLU A 161 -2.98 10.55 14.53
CA GLU A 161 -1.53 10.34 14.55
C GLU A 161 -0.92 10.39 13.14
N LEU A 162 -1.54 9.77 12.13
CA LEU A 162 -1.11 9.91 10.74
C LEU A 162 -1.14 11.37 10.29
N ARG A 163 -2.18 12.14 10.66
CA ARG A 163 -2.26 13.56 10.34
C ARG A 163 -1.18 14.36 11.06
N ARG A 164 -0.86 14.02 12.30
CA ARG A 164 0.20 14.64 13.09
C ARG A 164 1.57 14.48 12.42
N TYR A 165 1.89 13.30 11.91
CA TYR A 165 3.20 13.02 11.32
C TYR A 165 3.31 13.38 9.84
N TYR A 166 2.30 13.03 9.03
CA TYR A 166 2.35 13.23 7.58
C TYR A 166 1.73 14.56 7.14
N GLY A 167 0.86 15.17 7.96
CA GLY A 167 0.21 16.44 7.67
C GLY A 167 -0.59 16.37 6.36
N PRO A 168 -0.45 17.36 5.47
CA PRO A 168 -1.15 17.37 4.18
C PRO A 168 -0.76 16.23 3.22
N GLN A 169 0.30 15.46 3.49
CA GLN A 169 0.65 14.30 2.65
C GLN A 169 -0.45 13.23 2.68
N VAL A 170 -1.21 13.13 3.77
CA VAL A 170 -2.33 12.19 3.90
C VAL A 170 -3.43 12.50 2.87
N ASP A 171 -3.63 13.77 2.52
CA ASP A 171 -4.60 14.19 1.50
C ASP A 171 -4.23 13.73 0.08
N THR A 172 -3.05 13.12 -0.10
CA THR A 172 -2.61 12.58 -1.39
C THR A 172 -3.11 11.15 -1.62
N ILE A 173 -3.69 10.51 -0.61
CA ILE A 173 -4.30 9.18 -0.75
C ILE A 173 -5.63 9.33 -1.48
N GLU A 174 -5.72 8.84 -2.71
CA GLU A 174 -6.97 8.88 -3.48
C GLU A 174 -7.74 7.55 -3.45
N ARG A 175 -7.14 6.47 -2.94
CA ARG A 175 -7.73 5.13 -2.99
C ARG A 175 -7.52 4.36 -1.70
N VAL A 176 -8.58 3.74 -1.21
CA VAL A 176 -8.57 2.93 0.02
C VAL A 176 -9.12 1.53 -0.25
N ILE A 177 -8.62 0.54 0.49
CA ILE A 177 -9.17 -0.81 0.60
C ILE A 177 -9.64 -1.01 2.05
N VAL A 178 -10.83 -1.61 2.21
CA VAL A 178 -11.43 -2.00 3.48
C VAL A 178 -12.02 -3.42 3.37
N GLU A 179 -12.17 -4.11 4.50
CA GLU A 179 -12.89 -5.39 4.57
C GLU A 179 -14.38 -5.18 4.82
N GLU A 180 -15.21 -5.98 4.15
CA GLU A 180 -16.67 -6.02 4.36
C GLU A 180 -17.04 -6.24 5.83
N LEU A 181 -16.38 -7.20 6.51
CA LEU A 181 -16.68 -7.55 7.90
C LEU A 181 -15.75 -6.86 8.91
N GLY A 182 -14.82 -6.02 8.43
CA GLY A 182 -13.95 -5.17 9.24
C GLY A 182 -14.52 -3.76 9.31
N LEU A 183 -13.71 -2.78 8.92
CA LEU A 183 -14.11 -1.36 8.93
C LEU A 183 -15.41 -1.08 8.14
N TRP A 184 -15.77 -1.90 7.14
CA TRP A 184 -16.99 -1.70 6.35
C TRP A 184 -18.22 -2.48 6.86
N ALA A 185 -18.15 -3.05 8.07
CA ALA A 185 -19.23 -3.83 8.66
C ALA A 185 -20.48 -3.00 8.96
N ASP A 186 -21.63 -3.67 9.07
CA ASP A 186 -22.94 -3.02 9.28
C ASP A 186 -22.99 -2.16 10.56
N SER A 187 -22.22 -2.52 11.59
CA SER A 187 -22.15 -1.78 12.86
C SER A 187 -21.37 -0.47 12.75
N ASP A 188 -20.43 -0.39 11.82
CA ASP A 188 -19.31 0.56 11.89
C ASP A 188 -19.17 1.43 10.63
N VAL A 189 -20.07 1.27 9.65
CA VAL A 189 -19.98 1.98 8.37
C VAL A 189 -20.11 3.51 8.51
N ASP A 190 -20.84 4.02 9.52
CA ASP A 190 -20.88 5.46 9.82
C ASP A 190 -19.50 5.96 10.29
N ASP A 191 -18.88 5.23 11.23
CA ASP A 191 -17.54 5.54 11.75
C ASP A 191 -16.48 5.41 10.65
N ALA A 192 -16.63 4.44 9.75
CA ALA A 192 -15.80 4.28 8.57
C ALA A 192 -15.89 5.48 7.63
N ILE A 193 -17.09 6.01 7.40
CA ILE A 193 -17.29 7.21 6.57
C ILE A 193 -16.60 8.41 7.21
N ASP A 194 -16.70 8.57 8.54
CA ASP A 194 -16.03 9.62 9.28
C ASP A 194 -14.50 9.50 9.16
N ILE A 195 -13.95 8.29 9.30
CA ILE A 195 -12.51 8.00 9.08
C ILE A 195 -12.10 8.34 7.64
N LEU A 196 -12.92 7.98 6.66
CA LEU A 196 -12.61 8.21 5.25
C LEU A 196 -12.64 9.70 4.86
N ASP A 197 -13.45 10.51 5.53
CA ASP A 197 -13.52 11.97 5.32
C ASP A 197 -12.21 12.70 5.62
N PHE A 198 -11.34 12.12 6.44
CA PHE A 198 -10.03 12.71 6.74
C PHE A 198 -9.06 12.67 5.55
N PHE A 199 -9.28 11.76 4.60
CA PHE A 199 -8.48 11.67 3.39
C PHE A 199 -9.04 12.63 2.33
N GLY A 200 -8.62 13.90 2.36
CA GLY A 200 -9.17 14.94 1.48
C GLY A 200 -9.01 14.68 -0.03
N GLY A 201 -8.14 13.75 -0.41
CA GLY A 201 -7.94 13.29 -1.79
C GLY A 201 -8.77 12.08 -2.20
N LEU A 202 -9.51 11.46 -1.27
CA LEU A 202 -10.19 10.18 -1.50
C LEU A 202 -11.17 10.26 -2.67
N ARG A 203 -11.03 9.30 -3.58
CA ARG A 203 -11.76 9.22 -4.85
C ARG A 203 -12.15 7.81 -5.23
N PHE A 204 -11.84 6.82 -4.42
CA PHE A 204 -12.17 5.44 -4.71
C PHE A 204 -12.04 4.58 -3.45
N ILE A 205 -13.06 3.79 -3.19
CA ILE A 205 -13.07 2.81 -2.10
C ILE A 205 -13.23 1.44 -2.74
N ARG A 206 -12.39 0.50 -2.33
CA ARG A 206 -12.56 -0.91 -2.65
C ARG A 206 -12.91 -1.68 -1.39
N VAL A 207 -14.04 -2.36 -1.42
CA VAL A 207 -14.50 -3.24 -0.34
C VAL A 207 -14.15 -4.67 -0.73
N ILE A 208 -13.36 -5.34 0.10
CA ILE A 208 -13.07 -6.76 -0.09
C ILE A 208 -14.18 -7.58 0.59
N LEU A 209 -14.88 -8.34 -0.24
CA LEU A 209 -15.92 -9.26 0.20
C LEU A 209 -15.26 -10.45 0.88
N GLU A 210 -15.81 -10.82 2.03
CA GLU A 210 -15.17 -11.84 2.84
C GLU A 210 -15.28 -13.23 2.25
N ASN A 211 -14.28 -14.04 2.55
CA ASN A 211 -14.25 -15.44 2.21
C ASN A 211 -13.85 -16.22 3.45
N TYR A 212 -14.78 -16.98 4.00
CA TYR A 212 -14.59 -17.86 5.17
C TYR A 212 -13.54 -18.97 4.95
N GLN A 213 -12.80 -18.96 3.84
CA GLN A 213 -11.70 -19.89 3.58
C GLN A 213 -10.63 -19.92 4.69
N PHE A 214 -10.59 -18.91 5.57
CA PHE A 214 -9.66 -18.82 6.71
C PHE A 214 -10.30 -19.04 8.09
N SER A 215 -11.63 -19.17 8.20
CA SER A 215 -12.30 -19.31 9.51
C SER A 215 -12.13 -20.69 10.16
N GLY A 216 -11.39 -21.61 9.52
CA GLY A 216 -11.22 -22.99 10.00
C GLY A 216 -12.47 -23.85 9.87
N ASP A 217 -13.61 -23.27 9.50
CA ASP A 217 -14.82 -23.98 9.17
C ASP A 217 -14.69 -24.60 7.78
N ASN A 218 -15.13 -25.84 7.62
CA ASN A 218 -15.17 -26.53 6.31
C ASN A 218 -16.28 -25.99 5.38
N GLU A 219 -16.58 -24.69 5.46
CA GLU A 219 -17.53 -24.07 4.57
C GLU A 219 -16.95 -24.01 3.16
N ALA A 220 -17.79 -24.32 2.18
CA ALA A 220 -17.39 -24.16 0.80
C ALA A 220 -17.16 -22.65 0.53
N PRO A 221 -16.11 -22.28 -0.20
CA PRO A 221 -15.87 -20.87 -0.52
C PRO A 221 -17.09 -20.28 -1.24
N PRO A 222 -17.45 -19.01 -0.98
CA PRO A 222 -18.61 -18.39 -1.59
C PRO A 222 -18.55 -18.44 -3.12
N THR A 223 -19.68 -18.72 -3.75
CA THR A 223 -19.80 -18.69 -5.20
C THR A 223 -19.96 -17.26 -5.70
N ALA A 224 -19.79 -17.05 -7.01
CA ALA A 224 -20.07 -15.76 -7.63
C ALA A 224 -21.52 -15.29 -7.41
N ALA A 225 -22.48 -16.22 -7.28
CA ALA A 225 -23.87 -15.88 -6.99
C ALA A 225 -24.06 -15.38 -5.55
N ASP A 226 -23.31 -15.96 -4.60
CA ASP A 226 -23.34 -15.55 -3.20
C ASP A 226 -22.77 -14.14 -3.04
N TYR A 227 -21.63 -13.84 -3.67
CA TYR A 227 -21.07 -12.48 -3.70
C TYR A 227 -22.03 -11.45 -4.35
N LEU A 228 -22.74 -11.83 -5.41
CA LEU A 228 -23.76 -10.96 -6.00
C LEU A 228 -24.92 -10.70 -5.05
N GLN A 229 -25.31 -11.68 -4.24
CA GLN A 229 -26.34 -11.49 -3.23
C GLN A 229 -25.88 -10.56 -2.11
N ILE A 230 -24.68 -10.80 -1.56
CA ILE A 230 -24.06 -9.97 -0.52
C ILE A 230 -23.97 -8.51 -0.99
N THR A 231 -23.42 -8.29 -2.19
CA THR A 231 -23.25 -6.94 -2.74
C THR A 231 -24.56 -6.21 -3.01
N ASN A 232 -25.67 -6.90 -3.33
CA ASN A 232 -26.96 -6.23 -3.46
C ASN A 232 -27.47 -5.71 -2.09
N THR A 233 -27.18 -6.44 -1.01
CA THR A 233 -27.49 -5.99 0.36
C THR A 233 -26.64 -4.77 0.73
N LEU A 234 -25.31 -4.87 0.52
CA LEU A 234 -24.38 -3.77 0.81
C LEU A 234 -24.71 -2.52 0.01
N LEU A 235 -25.04 -2.63 -1.28
CA LEU A 235 -25.44 -1.48 -2.08
C LEU A 235 -26.68 -0.76 -1.53
N GLY A 236 -27.68 -1.52 -1.08
CA GLY A 236 -28.88 -0.94 -0.49
C GLY A 236 -28.62 -0.18 0.81
N ARG A 237 -27.58 -0.57 1.55
CA ARG A 237 -27.09 0.10 2.76
C ARG A 237 -26.22 1.32 2.40
N ASP A 238 -25.23 1.14 1.52
CA ASP A 238 -24.17 2.11 1.27
C ASP A 238 -24.63 3.30 0.42
N GLU A 239 -25.52 3.10 -0.57
CA GLU A 239 -26.00 4.16 -1.46
C GLU A 239 -26.61 5.37 -0.74
N PRO A 240 -27.54 5.22 0.23
CA PRO A 240 -28.06 6.36 0.98
C PRO A 240 -27.02 7.02 1.89
N MET A 241 -26.07 6.26 2.43
CA MET A 241 -25.04 6.76 3.36
C MET A 241 -23.96 7.57 2.65
N LEU A 242 -23.62 7.16 1.43
CA LEU A 242 -22.64 7.83 0.58
C LEU A 242 -23.26 8.92 -0.28
N GLN A 243 -24.54 9.27 -0.06
CA GLN A 243 -25.20 10.32 -0.81
C GLN A 243 -24.51 11.68 -0.57
N GLY A 244 -24.06 12.33 -1.64
CA GLY A 244 -23.30 13.58 -1.57
C GLY A 244 -21.79 13.37 -1.34
N LYS A 245 -21.34 12.13 -1.16
CA LYS A 245 -19.92 11.75 -1.27
C LYS A 245 -19.63 11.45 -2.73
N ASN A 246 -18.56 12.03 -3.29
CA ASN A 246 -18.11 11.74 -4.65
C ASN A 246 -17.17 10.51 -4.68
N TRP A 247 -17.47 9.49 -3.89
CA TRP A 247 -16.63 8.29 -3.75
C TRP A 247 -17.28 7.12 -4.48
N PRO A 248 -16.72 6.68 -5.62
CA PRO A 248 -17.05 5.39 -6.19
C PRO A 248 -16.61 4.27 -5.26
N VAL A 249 -17.47 3.26 -5.14
CA VAL A 249 -17.22 2.05 -4.34
C VAL A 249 -17.22 0.84 -5.26
N GLU A 250 -16.22 -0.02 -5.12
CA GLU A 250 -16.09 -1.28 -5.86
C GLU A 250 -16.05 -2.45 -4.88
N TYR A 251 -16.93 -3.43 -5.08
CA TYR A 251 -16.97 -4.64 -4.27
C TYR A 251 -16.29 -5.79 -5.01
N THR A 252 -15.24 -6.34 -4.41
CA THR A 252 -14.38 -7.34 -5.05
C THR A 252 -14.12 -8.54 -4.16
N ASP A 253 -13.97 -9.72 -4.73
CA ASP A 253 -13.40 -10.86 -3.98
C ASP A 253 -11.86 -10.75 -3.86
N ARG A 254 -11.27 -11.66 -3.07
CA ARG A 254 -9.82 -11.82 -2.92
C ARG A 254 -9.08 -12.23 -4.21
N LYS A 255 -9.79 -12.53 -5.30
CA LYS A 255 -9.20 -12.78 -6.63
C LYS A 255 -9.20 -11.50 -7.50
N GLY A 256 -9.78 -10.41 -7.00
CA GLY A 256 -9.93 -9.14 -7.72
C GLY A 256 -11.10 -9.15 -8.72
N ASN A 257 -12.02 -10.11 -8.64
CA ASN A 257 -13.23 -10.10 -9.46
C ASN A 257 -14.18 -9.04 -8.91
N VAL A 258 -14.65 -8.15 -9.78
CA VAL A 258 -15.60 -7.09 -9.43
C VAL A 258 -17.03 -7.62 -9.59
N TYR A 259 -17.84 -7.50 -8.54
CA TYR A 259 -19.24 -7.93 -8.56
C TYR A 259 -20.20 -6.77 -8.74
N ARG A 260 -19.88 -5.63 -8.13
CA ARG A 260 -20.66 -4.41 -8.21
C ARG A 260 -19.76 -3.18 -8.14
N HIS A 261 -20.26 -2.11 -8.74
CA HIS A 261 -19.70 -0.78 -8.62
C HIS A 261 -20.83 0.21 -8.34
N PHE A 262 -20.57 1.16 -7.47
CA PHE A 262 -21.42 2.33 -7.21
C PHE A 262 -20.63 3.58 -7.55
N GLN A 263 -21.30 4.59 -8.11
CA GLN A 263 -20.73 5.93 -8.25
C GLN A 263 -21.50 6.86 -7.33
N GLY A 264 -20.82 7.40 -6.32
CA GLY A 264 -21.35 8.49 -5.52
C GLY A 264 -21.77 9.66 -6.41
N ASN A 265 -23.00 10.15 -6.20
CA ASN A 265 -23.59 11.29 -6.90
C ASN A 265 -23.37 12.60 -6.14
#